data_AF-A0A6I2NSA0-F1
#
_entry.id   AF-A0A6I2NSA0-F1
#
_cell.length_a   1.000
_cell.length_b   1.000
_cell.length_c   1.000
_cell.angle_alpha   90.00
_cell.angle_beta   90.00
_cell.angle_gamma   90.00
#
_symmetry.space_group_name_H-M   'P 1'
#
loop_
_entity.id
_entity.type
_entity.pdbx_description
1 polymer ?
#
loop_
_entity_poly.entity_id
_entity_poly.type
_entity_poly.pdbx_seq_one_letter_code
_entity_poly.pdbx_strand_id
1 'polypeptide(L)'
;MGYSDINISELDTILYNDSMNKFHNGIYSGKIGISIYFFNMYRIHRSEIYFNYANDILESLINNISANTSARFNDGLSGISLGINYLHKNRFIKGNINEITKELDNVIYKELSSYEIGDIYNSKELLLLLYYLYKRIIDANRNQLYIYNNLIINIVNVLYNSIDCSFFYEPNIFLIDEYNLGLFIYVVSKILSLNIYNTKIFRLINKHEHIITSQIPILNSFKLIKTSCLLELNRYYKSKQWNMHFYLLFKQINIKDILEKEMQEKNIFFHNGLPILYLATKNINMHIKNSISISSKLYENMIKESHAWDLIITDNNYRYMHSGLFNGYPGSRLFLDLISRNII
;
A
#
# COMPACT_ATOMS: atom_id res chain seq x y z
N MET A 1 33.49 10.16 1.89
CA MET A 1 32.79 11.46 1.81
C MET A 1 31.32 11.16 1.99
N GLY A 2 30.76 11.51 3.16
CA GLY A 2 29.34 11.26 3.44
C GLY A 2 28.49 12.19 2.60
N TYR A 3 27.63 11.63 1.75
CA TYR A 3 26.70 12.37 0.92
C TYR A 3 25.51 12.82 1.77
N SER A 4 25.70 13.90 2.55
CA SER A 4 24.63 14.54 3.32
C SER A 4 23.75 15.48 2.49
N ASP A 5 24.15 15.80 1.25
CA ASP A 5 23.53 16.85 0.45
C ASP A 5 23.45 16.47 -1.03
N ILE A 6 22.90 15.29 -1.35
CA ILE A 6 22.10 15.26 -2.59
C ILE A 6 21.03 16.30 -2.33
N ASN A 7 21.08 17.40 -3.09
CA ASN A 7 20.12 18.47 -2.95
C ASN A 7 18.79 17.86 -3.35
N ILE A 8 18.06 17.33 -2.39
CA ILE A 8 16.82 16.61 -2.58
C ILE A 8 15.85 17.49 -3.43
N SER A 9 15.97 18.83 -3.38
CA SER A 9 15.28 19.74 -4.32
C SER A 9 15.57 19.52 -5.81
N GLU A 10 16.73 18.97 -6.19
CA GLU A 10 17.10 18.60 -7.56
C GLU A 10 16.21 17.47 -8.10
N LEU A 11 15.92 16.45 -7.29
CA LEU A 11 15.02 15.36 -7.68
C LEU A 11 13.57 15.83 -7.87
N ASP A 12 13.15 16.81 -7.07
CA ASP A 12 11.84 17.47 -7.30
C ASP A 12 11.86 18.29 -8.57
N THR A 13 12.95 18.99 -8.85
CA THR A 13 13.11 19.77 -10.07
C THR A 13 13.09 18.86 -11.29
N ILE A 14 13.72 17.68 -11.19
CA ILE A 14 13.69 16.64 -12.23
C ILE A 14 12.25 16.13 -12.43
N LEU A 15 11.52 15.76 -11.37
CA LEU A 15 10.11 15.37 -11.48
C LEU A 15 9.27 16.47 -12.11
N TYR A 16 9.46 17.69 -11.64
CA TYR A 16 8.73 18.87 -12.12
C TYR A 16 8.92 19.09 -13.62
N ASN A 17 10.16 18.95 -14.09
CA ASN A 17 10.53 19.14 -15.49
C ASN A 17 10.21 17.93 -16.38
N ASP A 18 9.91 16.77 -15.80
CA ASP A 18 9.52 15.60 -16.57
C ASP A 18 8.13 15.79 -17.19
N SER A 19 8.01 15.37 -18.46
CA SER A 19 6.72 15.45 -19.16
C SER A 19 5.67 14.61 -18.44
N MET A 20 4.55 15.24 -18.08
CA MET A 20 3.41 14.57 -17.44
C MET A 20 2.89 13.37 -18.25
N ASN A 21 3.11 13.36 -19.57
CA ASN A 21 2.68 12.27 -20.45
C ASN A 21 3.51 10.98 -20.28
N LYS A 22 4.66 11.05 -19.59
CA LYS A 22 5.49 9.87 -19.31
C LYS A 22 4.92 9.00 -18.18
N PHE A 23 4.14 9.60 -17.28
CA PHE A 23 3.57 8.90 -16.13
C PHE A 23 2.22 8.28 -16.47
N HIS A 24 2.05 7.01 -16.14
CA HIS A 24 0.73 6.38 -16.19
C HIS A 24 -0.19 6.95 -15.09
N ASN A 25 -1.49 6.62 -15.12
CA ASN A 25 -2.47 7.25 -14.23
C ASN A 25 -2.55 6.62 -12.81
N GLY A 26 -1.96 5.44 -12.62
CA GLY A 26 -2.07 4.60 -11.42
C GLY A 26 -1.48 5.15 -10.12
N ILE A 27 -1.84 4.52 -9.00
CA ILE A 27 -1.29 4.88 -7.67
C ILE A 27 0.10 4.30 -7.40
N TYR A 28 0.42 3.15 -8.01
CA TYR A 28 1.67 2.43 -7.74
C TYR A 28 2.89 3.24 -8.21
N SER A 29 2.90 3.62 -9.48
CA SER A 29 3.97 4.39 -10.13
C SER A 29 3.52 5.62 -10.92
N GLY A 30 2.27 6.06 -10.75
CA GLY A 30 1.64 7.01 -11.66
C GLY A 30 1.24 8.35 -11.03
N LYS A 31 0.56 9.16 -11.85
CA LYS A 31 0.22 10.56 -11.59
C LYS A 31 -0.46 10.81 -10.24
N ILE A 32 -1.40 9.96 -9.81
CA ILE A 32 -2.08 10.17 -8.51
C ILE A 32 -1.10 9.99 -7.33
N GLY A 33 -0.15 9.05 -7.42
CA GLY A 33 0.90 8.88 -6.42
C GLY A 33 1.83 10.11 -6.37
N ILE A 34 2.21 10.63 -7.53
CA ILE A 34 3.04 11.83 -7.64
C ILE A 34 2.30 13.08 -7.11
N SER A 35 1.01 13.22 -7.41
CA SER A 35 0.19 14.30 -6.88
C SER A 35 0.09 14.23 -5.35
N ILE A 36 -0.16 13.04 -4.78
CA ILE A 36 -0.11 12.81 -3.32
C ILE A 36 1.23 13.24 -2.73
N TYR A 37 2.33 12.88 -3.38
CA TYR A 37 3.66 13.27 -2.95
C TYR A 37 3.80 14.81 -2.88
N PHE A 38 3.48 15.53 -3.96
CA PHE A 38 3.64 16.98 -4.00
C PHE A 38 2.69 17.74 -3.08
N PHE A 39 1.45 17.27 -2.88
CA PHE A 39 0.56 17.85 -1.86
C PHE A 39 1.15 17.72 -0.44
N ASN A 40 1.79 16.59 -0.14
CA ASN A 40 2.49 16.44 1.14
C ASN A 40 3.74 17.33 1.22
N MET A 41 4.52 17.46 0.14
CA MET A 41 5.64 18.40 0.09
C MET A 41 5.18 19.84 0.31
N TYR A 42 4.04 20.26 -0.26
CA TYR A 42 3.42 21.56 0.03
C TYR A 42 3.13 21.74 1.52
N ARG A 43 2.52 20.73 2.17
CA ARG A 43 2.22 20.81 3.61
C ARG A 43 3.48 20.98 4.45
N ILE A 44 4.56 20.30 4.08
CA ILE A 44 5.81 20.25 4.86
C ILE A 44 6.64 21.51 4.64
N HIS A 45 6.77 21.96 3.39
CA HIS A 45 7.70 23.02 2.98
C HIS A 45 7.03 24.37 2.71
N ARG A 46 5.69 24.41 2.62
CA ARG A 46 4.89 25.63 2.40
C ARG A 46 5.24 26.40 1.12
N SER A 47 5.73 25.69 0.10
CA SER A 47 6.02 26.26 -1.22
C SER A 47 4.87 26.03 -2.19
N GLU A 48 4.28 27.12 -2.71
CA GLU A 48 3.18 27.08 -3.68
C GLU A 48 3.55 26.37 -4.99
N ILE A 49 4.85 26.28 -5.33
CA ILE A 49 5.30 25.50 -6.50
C ILE A 49 4.85 24.04 -6.38
N TYR A 50 4.95 23.44 -5.20
CA TYR A 50 4.51 22.07 -4.97
C TYR A 50 2.99 21.94 -5.07
N PHE A 51 2.25 22.93 -4.57
CA PHE A 51 0.78 22.93 -4.64
C PHE A 51 0.29 23.03 -6.09
N ASN A 52 0.84 23.99 -6.85
CA ASN A 52 0.49 24.18 -8.26
C ASN A 52 0.79 22.91 -9.07
N TYR A 53 1.99 22.34 -8.93
CA TYR A 53 2.34 21.12 -9.65
C TYR A 53 1.49 19.91 -9.25
N ALA A 54 1.15 19.77 -7.96
CA ALA A 54 0.26 18.71 -7.49
C ALA A 54 -1.14 18.80 -8.13
N ASN A 55 -1.66 20.03 -8.29
CA ASN A 55 -2.93 20.28 -8.97
C ASN A 55 -2.83 20.02 -10.47
N ASP A 56 -1.78 20.51 -11.14
CA ASP A 56 -1.59 20.30 -12.58
C ASP A 56 -1.55 18.81 -12.93
N ILE A 57 -0.84 17.99 -12.12
CA ILE A 57 -0.79 16.54 -12.30
C ILE A 57 -2.17 15.91 -12.06
N LEU A 58 -2.88 16.36 -11.01
CA LEU A 58 -4.20 15.81 -10.68
C LEU A 58 -5.21 16.13 -11.78
N GLU A 59 -5.23 17.36 -12.29
CA GLU A 59 -6.09 17.78 -13.39
C GLU A 59 -5.74 17.02 -14.68
N SER A 60 -4.44 16.90 -15.00
CA SER A 60 -3.98 16.07 -16.12
C SER A 60 -4.45 14.63 -15.98
N LEU A 61 -4.39 14.05 -14.78
CA LEU A 61 -4.89 12.70 -14.54
C LEU A 61 -6.40 12.61 -14.79
N ILE A 62 -7.20 13.52 -14.20
CA ILE A 62 -8.67 13.51 -14.32
C ILE A 62 -9.09 13.63 -15.79
N ASN A 63 -8.45 14.53 -16.54
CA ASN A 63 -8.73 14.74 -17.95
C ASN A 63 -8.35 13.55 -18.85
N ASN A 64 -7.47 12.65 -18.37
CA ASN A 64 -7.04 11.44 -19.08
C ASN A 64 -7.81 10.18 -18.67
N ILE A 65 -8.77 10.27 -17.73
CA ILE A 65 -9.63 9.14 -17.39
C ILE A 65 -10.63 8.93 -18.53
N SER A 66 -10.56 7.76 -19.17
CA SER A 66 -11.51 7.37 -20.21
C SER A 66 -12.52 6.35 -19.69
N ALA A 67 -13.64 6.19 -20.41
CA ALA A 67 -14.65 5.18 -20.10
C ALA A 67 -14.13 3.73 -20.13
N ASN A 68 -12.95 3.49 -20.74
CA ASN A 68 -12.32 2.18 -20.84
C ASN A 68 -11.27 1.93 -19.74
N THR A 69 -11.11 2.85 -18.80
CA THR A 69 -10.14 2.69 -17.71
C THR A 69 -10.65 1.61 -16.74
N SER A 70 -9.89 0.52 -16.60
CA SER A 70 -10.31 -0.62 -15.77
C SER A 70 -10.44 -0.28 -14.28
N ALA A 71 -11.20 -1.08 -13.53
CA ALA A 71 -11.31 -0.96 -12.08
C ALA A 71 -10.05 -1.37 -11.30
N ARG A 72 -8.98 -1.85 -11.95
CA ARG A 72 -7.75 -2.33 -11.31
C ARG A 72 -7.15 -1.33 -10.32
N PHE A 73 -6.43 -1.84 -9.35
CA PHE A 73 -5.93 -1.07 -8.23
C PHE A 73 -4.65 -0.31 -8.56
N ASN A 74 -3.62 -1.00 -9.06
CA ASN A 74 -2.30 -0.39 -9.22
C ASN A 74 -2.29 0.71 -10.29
N ASP A 75 -3.05 0.52 -11.36
CA ASP A 75 -3.05 1.30 -12.60
C ASP A 75 -4.44 1.78 -13.05
N GLY A 76 -5.50 1.44 -12.33
CA GLY A 76 -6.89 1.75 -12.69
C GLY A 76 -7.65 2.63 -11.70
N LEU A 77 -8.98 2.64 -11.87
CA LEU A 77 -9.88 3.59 -11.21
C LEU A 77 -9.93 3.43 -9.69
N SER A 78 -9.79 2.21 -9.15
CA SER A 78 -9.90 2.00 -7.70
C SER A 78 -8.71 2.61 -6.95
N GLY A 79 -7.49 2.49 -7.49
CA GLY A 79 -6.31 3.17 -6.95
C GLY A 79 -6.41 4.69 -7.05
N ILE A 80 -6.88 5.21 -8.19
CA ILE A 80 -7.13 6.64 -8.38
C ILE A 80 -8.14 7.17 -7.35
N SER A 81 -9.29 6.48 -7.21
CA SER A 81 -10.34 6.84 -6.25
C SER A 81 -9.83 6.82 -4.81
N LEU A 82 -8.98 5.84 -4.43
CA LEU A 82 -8.31 5.87 -3.11
C LEU A 82 -7.33 7.02 -2.94
N GLY A 83 -6.59 7.37 -3.99
CA GLY A 83 -5.69 8.52 -3.96
C GLY A 83 -6.46 9.83 -3.76
N ILE A 84 -7.58 10.01 -4.47
CA ILE A 84 -8.49 11.15 -4.27
C ILE A 84 -9.06 11.14 -2.85
N ASN A 85 -9.49 9.98 -2.32
CA ASN A 85 -9.96 9.87 -0.94
C ASN A 85 -8.85 10.24 0.06
N TYR A 86 -7.59 9.86 -0.19
CA TYR A 86 -6.46 10.29 0.63
C TYR A 86 -6.32 11.82 0.60
N LEU A 87 -6.38 12.45 -0.58
CA LEU A 87 -6.27 13.90 -0.71
C LEU A 87 -7.40 14.61 0.05
N HIS A 88 -8.62 14.08 -0.03
CA HIS A 88 -9.80 14.59 0.67
C HIS A 88 -9.67 14.48 2.19
N LYS A 89 -9.33 13.28 2.70
CA LYS A 89 -9.13 13.06 4.15
C LYS A 89 -8.03 13.92 4.73
N ASN A 90 -7.04 14.25 3.92
CA ASN A 90 -5.97 15.16 4.27
C ASN A 90 -6.32 16.63 4.05
N ARG A 91 -7.52 16.99 3.62
CA ARG A 91 -7.95 18.38 3.36
C ARG A 91 -7.13 19.10 2.29
N PHE A 92 -6.53 18.36 1.35
CA PHE A 92 -5.91 18.93 0.15
C PHE A 92 -6.97 19.31 -0.90
N ILE A 93 -8.06 18.53 -0.97
CA ILE A 93 -9.24 18.85 -1.79
C ILE A 93 -10.47 19.04 -0.89
N LYS A 94 -11.41 19.89 -1.33
CA LYS A 94 -12.67 20.20 -0.62
C LYS A 94 -13.86 19.63 -1.39
N GLY A 95 -14.98 19.43 -0.68
CA GLY A 95 -16.24 18.95 -1.25
C GLY A 95 -16.69 17.62 -0.63
N ASN A 96 -17.79 17.08 -1.15
CA ASN A 96 -18.32 15.79 -0.73
C ASN A 96 -17.59 14.67 -1.48
N ILE A 97 -16.86 13.81 -0.76
CA ILE A 97 -16.07 12.73 -1.38
C ILE A 97 -16.93 11.79 -2.23
N ASN A 98 -18.18 11.54 -1.84
CA ASN A 98 -19.08 10.67 -2.59
C ASN A 98 -19.58 11.29 -3.89
N GLU A 99 -19.55 12.61 -4.01
CA GLU A 99 -19.83 13.31 -5.26
C GLU A 99 -18.57 13.34 -6.14
N ILE A 100 -17.41 13.64 -5.55
CA ILE A 100 -16.13 13.71 -6.25
C ILE A 100 -15.78 12.38 -6.93
N THR A 101 -15.96 11.25 -6.26
CA THR A 101 -15.60 9.93 -6.81
C THR A 101 -16.77 9.23 -7.51
N LYS A 102 -17.93 9.88 -7.67
CA LYS A 102 -19.17 9.23 -8.12
C LYS A 102 -19.01 8.50 -9.45
N GLU A 103 -18.40 9.14 -10.44
CA GLU A 103 -18.24 8.57 -11.78
C GLU A 103 -17.28 7.38 -11.78
N LEU A 104 -16.17 7.50 -11.04
CA LEU A 104 -15.20 6.41 -10.84
C LEU A 104 -15.88 5.21 -10.18
N ASP A 105 -16.62 5.47 -9.09
CA ASP A 105 -17.31 4.45 -8.31
C ASP A 105 -18.39 3.73 -9.14
N ASN A 106 -19.06 4.44 -10.06
CA ASN A 106 -20.06 3.85 -10.95
C ASN A 106 -19.43 2.88 -11.97
N VAL A 107 -18.29 3.24 -12.57
CA VAL A 107 -17.57 2.35 -13.49
C VAL A 107 -17.06 1.11 -12.76
N ILE A 108 -16.45 1.30 -11.59
CA ILE A 108 -16.00 0.20 -10.73
C ILE A 108 -17.18 -0.70 -10.35
N TYR A 109 -18.30 -0.13 -9.93
CA TYR A 109 -19.51 -0.92 -9.60
C TYR A 109 -19.96 -1.77 -10.79
N LYS A 110 -20.03 -1.18 -11.99
CA LYS A 110 -20.45 -1.89 -13.20
C LYS A 110 -19.58 -3.12 -13.46
N GLU A 111 -18.25 -2.97 -13.40
CA GLU A 111 -17.32 -4.09 -13.60
C GLU A 111 -17.44 -5.15 -12.50
N LEU A 112 -17.48 -4.73 -11.22
CA LEU A 112 -17.52 -5.67 -10.09
C LEU A 112 -18.88 -6.36 -9.93
N SER A 113 -19.94 -5.83 -10.54
CA SER A 113 -21.27 -6.45 -10.57
C SER A 113 -21.40 -7.54 -11.64
N SER A 114 -20.40 -7.72 -12.52
CA SER A 114 -20.37 -8.77 -13.53
C SER A 114 -20.32 -10.16 -12.89
N TYR A 115 -21.05 -11.12 -13.47
CA TYR A 115 -21.00 -12.54 -13.06
C TYR A 115 -19.63 -13.18 -13.35
N GLU A 116 -18.84 -12.60 -14.25
CA GLU A 116 -17.54 -13.12 -14.72
C GLU A 116 -16.35 -12.45 -14.02
N ILE A 117 -16.57 -11.76 -12.90
CA ILE A 117 -15.51 -11.02 -12.19
C ILE A 117 -14.28 -11.90 -11.86
N GLY A 118 -14.48 -13.20 -11.60
CA GLY A 118 -13.40 -14.15 -11.35
C GLY A 118 -12.56 -14.51 -12.58
N ASP A 119 -13.10 -14.32 -13.78
CA ASP A 119 -12.38 -14.52 -15.05
C ASP A 119 -11.61 -13.26 -15.45
N ILE A 120 -12.08 -12.09 -15.02
CA ILE A 120 -11.45 -10.79 -15.27
C ILE A 120 -10.28 -10.54 -14.29
N TYR A 121 -10.46 -10.88 -13.01
CA TYR A 121 -9.56 -10.49 -11.94
C TYR A 121 -9.01 -11.70 -11.16
N ASN A 122 -7.69 -11.75 -11.04
CA ASN A 122 -7.02 -12.73 -10.19
C ASN A 122 -7.25 -12.44 -8.69
N SER A 123 -6.95 -13.41 -7.82
CA SER A 123 -7.20 -13.30 -6.38
C SER A 123 -6.47 -12.13 -5.70
N LYS A 124 -5.28 -11.75 -6.17
CA LYS A 124 -4.55 -10.58 -5.65
C LYS A 124 -5.29 -9.28 -5.96
N GLU A 125 -5.72 -9.10 -7.20
CA GLU A 125 -6.48 -7.93 -7.64
C GLU A 125 -7.82 -7.84 -6.90
N LEU A 126 -8.52 -8.96 -6.73
CA LEU A 126 -9.75 -9.04 -5.95
C LEU A 126 -9.56 -8.64 -4.47
N LEU A 127 -8.43 -8.99 -3.85
CA LEU A 127 -8.09 -8.52 -2.50
C LEU A 127 -7.86 -7.00 -2.46
N LEU A 128 -7.20 -6.44 -3.47
CA LEU A 128 -7.00 -4.99 -3.57
C LEU A 128 -8.32 -4.25 -3.80
N LEU A 129 -9.23 -4.80 -4.61
CA LEU A 129 -10.58 -4.29 -4.80
C LEU A 129 -11.43 -4.38 -3.51
N LEU A 130 -11.28 -5.44 -2.72
CA LEU A 130 -11.88 -5.50 -1.38
C LEU A 130 -11.33 -4.40 -0.47
N TYR A 131 -10.03 -4.15 -0.50
CA TYR A 131 -9.44 -3.07 0.29
C TYR A 131 -9.97 -1.70 -0.13
N TYR A 132 -10.16 -1.48 -1.44
CA TYR A 132 -10.83 -0.29 -1.96
C TYR A 132 -12.25 -0.17 -1.39
N LEU A 133 -13.08 -1.22 -1.47
CA LEU A 133 -14.46 -1.21 -0.94
C LEU A 133 -14.49 -0.95 0.57
N TYR A 134 -13.57 -1.55 1.33
CA TYR A 134 -13.41 -1.27 2.77
C TYR A 134 -13.22 0.22 3.04
N LYS A 135 -12.37 0.90 2.27
CA LYS A 135 -12.14 2.34 2.43
C LYS A 135 -13.33 3.18 2.03
N ARG A 136 -14.06 2.81 0.98
CA ARG A 136 -15.25 3.54 0.52
C ARG A 136 -16.44 3.39 1.48
N ILE A 137 -16.63 2.21 2.09
CA ILE A 137 -17.70 1.96 3.07
C ILE A 137 -17.66 2.93 4.25
N ILE A 138 -16.45 3.28 4.73
CA ILE A 138 -16.28 4.20 5.86
C ILE A 138 -16.90 5.57 5.57
N ASP A 139 -16.88 6.01 4.32
CA ASP A 139 -17.37 7.32 3.89
C ASP A 139 -18.75 7.26 3.20
N ALA A 140 -19.35 6.07 3.10
CA ALA A 140 -20.52 5.80 2.28
C ALA A 140 -21.84 6.31 2.88
N ASN A 141 -22.75 6.77 2.02
CA ASN A 141 -24.14 7.02 2.41
C ASN A 141 -24.96 5.70 2.44
N ARG A 142 -26.20 5.75 2.95
CA ARG A 142 -27.06 4.56 3.11
C ARG A 142 -27.25 3.74 1.82
N ASN A 143 -27.43 4.39 0.68
CA ASN A 143 -27.64 3.69 -0.59
C ASN A 143 -26.36 3.02 -1.07
N GLN A 144 -25.23 3.72 -0.94
CA GLN A 144 -23.91 3.18 -1.28
C GLN A 144 -23.51 2.01 -0.38
N LEU A 145 -23.86 2.03 0.91
CA LEU A 145 -23.59 0.93 1.84
C LEU A 145 -24.21 -0.39 1.35
N TYR A 146 -25.47 -0.36 0.90
CA TYR A 146 -26.11 -1.56 0.35
C TYR A 146 -25.35 -2.10 -0.87
N ILE A 147 -24.95 -1.21 -1.78
CA ILE A 147 -24.20 -1.55 -2.99
C ILE A 147 -22.84 -2.17 -2.63
N TYR A 148 -22.04 -1.51 -1.79
CA TYR A 148 -20.71 -1.99 -1.43
C TYR A 148 -20.77 -3.30 -0.64
N ASN A 149 -21.77 -3.50 0.21
CA ASN A 149 -21.96 -4.77 0.92
C ASN A 149 -22.17 -5.94 -0.07
N ASN A 150 -23.00 -5.74 -1.09
CA ASN A 150 -23.23 -6.76 -2.12
C ASN A 150 -21.96 -7.07 -2.92
N LEU A 151 -21.20 -6.04 -3.30
CA LEU A 151 -19.93 -6.24 -3.99
C LEU A 151 -18.91 -7.01 -3.13
N ILE A 152 -18.80 -6.69 -1.84
CA ILE A 152 -17.94 -7.42 -0.91
C ILE A 152 -18.36 -8.90 -0.84
N ILE A 153 -19.65 -9.18 -0.71
CA ILE A 153 -20.17 -10.55 -0.68
C ILE A 153 -19.79 -11.30 -1.96
N ASN A 154 -19.97 -10.67 -3.13
CA ASN A 154 -19.62 -11.25 -4.42
C ASN A 154 -18.12 -11.59 -4.50
N ILE A 155 -17.25 -10.63 -4.19
CA ILE A 155 -15.80 -10.85 -4.25
C ILE A 155 -15.35 -11.93 -3.24
N VAL A 156 -15.88 -11.93 -2.01
CA VAL A 156 -15.57 -12.97 -1.01
C VAL A 156 -15.97 -14.36 -1.50
N ASN A 157 -17.10 -14.49 -2.22
CA ASN A 157 -17.51 -15.77 -2.81
C ASN A 157 -16.55 -16.25 -3.90
N VAL A 158 -16.06 -15.34 -4.74
CA VAL A 158 -15.09 -15.65 -5.80
C VAL A 158 -13.73 -16.02 -5.20
N LEU A 159 -13.26 -15.29 -4.19
CA LEU A 159 -12.02 -15.60 -3.46
C LEU A 159 -12.07 -16.96 -2.77
N TYR A 160 -13.23 -17.34 -2.20
CA TYR A 160 -13.42 -18.65 -1.57
C TYR A 160 -13.14 -19.82 -2.53
N ASN A 161 -13.42 -19.63 -3.82
CA ASN A 161 -13.21 -20.66 -4.84
C ASN A 161 -11.84 -20.55 -5.52
N SER A 162 -11.33 -19.34 -5.75
CA SER A 162 -10.12 -19.09 -6.56
C SER A 162 -8.80 -19.23 -5.79
N ILE A 163 -8.77 -19.01 -4.48
CA ILE A 163 -7.52 -19.13 -3.71
C ILE A 163 -7.17 -20.60 -3.49
N ASP A 164 -5.95 -20.96 -3.89
CA ASP A 164 -5.31 -22.24 -3.64
C ASP A 164 -4.10 -22.13 -2.70
N CYS A 165 -3.40 -23.24 -2.46
CA CYS A 165 -2.25 -23.29 -1.57
C CYS A 165 -1.03 -22.49 -2.09
N SER A 166 -0.87 -22.40 -3.42
CA SER A 166 0.26 -21.73 -4.06
C SER A 166 0.20 -20.21 -3.92
N PHE A 167 -1.01 -19.67 -3.76
CA PHE A 167 -1.25 -18.26 -3.51
C PHE A 167 -0.48 -17.71 -2.29
N PHE A 168 -0.13 -18.58 -1.32
CA PHE A 168 0.56 -18.20 -0.10
C PHE A 168 2.07 -18.48 -0.11
N TYR A 169 2.68 -18.74 -1.27
CA TYR A 169 4.13 -18.91 -1.35
C TYR A 169 4.87 -17.62 -1.00
N GLU A 170 6.00 -17.81 -0.32
CA GLU A 170 6.92 -16.73 0.02
C GLU A 170 7.83 -16.44 -1.19
N PRO A 171 7.94 -15.18 -1.64
CA PRO A 171 8.93 -14.79 -2.62
C PRO A 171 10.37 -14.99 -2.12
N ASN A 172 11.31 -15.24 -3.04
CA ASN A 172 12.72 -15.43 -2.68
C ASN A 172 13.44 -14.13 -2.28
N ILE A 173 12.89 -12.99 -2.70
CA ILE A 173 13.42 -11.64 -2.44
C ILE A 173 12.32 -10.84 -1.76
N PHE A 174 12.69 -9.91 -0.88
CA PHE A 174 11.73 -9.05 -0.23
C PHE A 174 11.06 -8.07 -1.21
N LEU A 175 9.90 -8.47 -1.72
CA LEU A 175 8.96 -7.68 -2.51
C LEU A 175 7.58 -7.80 -1.88
N ILE A 176 7.11 -6.75 -1.21
CA ILE A 176 5.86 -6.78 -0.45
C ILE A 176 4.64 -6.98 -1.34
N ASP A 177 4.71 -6.48 -2.57
CA ASP A 177 3.65 -6.63 -3.55
C ASP A 177 3.58 -8.04 -4.14
N GLU A 178 4.66 -8.84 -4.07
CA GLU A 178 4.61 -10.26 -4.42
C GLU A 178 4.18 -11.15 -3.22
N TYR A 179 4.19 -10.61 -2.00
CA TYR A 179 3.83 -11.34 -0.80
C TYR A 179 2.32 -11.35 -0.51
N ASN A 180 1.61 -12.16 -1.28
CA ASN A 180 0.15 -12.31 -1.23
C ASN A 180 -0.39 -12.72 0.16
N LEU A 181 0.37 -13.48 0.95
CA LEU A 181 -0.06 -13.90 2.30
C LEU A 181 -0.28 -12.71 3.24
N GLY A 182 0.65 -11.76 3.26
CA GLY A 182 0.52 -10.54 4.06
C GLY A 182 -0.70 -9.73 3.63
N LEU A 183 -0.88 -9.55 2.32
CA LEU A 183 -2.03 -8.87 1.73
C LEU A 183 -3.35 -9.54 2.13
N PHE A 184 -3.45 -10.86 1.98
CA PHE A 184 -4.65 -11.62 2.34
C PHE A 184 -5.04 -11.43 3.81
N ILE A 185 -4.10 -11.65 4.74
CA ILE A 185 -4.36 -11.51 6.19
C ILE A 185 -4.81 -10.08 6.50
N TYR A 186 -4.10 -9.08 5.96
CA TYR A 186 -4.42 -7.69 6.20
C TYR A 186 -5.80 -7.31 5.65
N VAL A 187 -6.09 -7.58 4.39
CA VAL A 187 -7.39 -7.22 3.77
C VAL A 187 -8.54 -7.95 4.47
N VAL A 188 -8.41 -9.24 4.70
CA VAL A 188 -9.47 -10.03 5.37
C VAL A 188 -9.74 -9.50 6.78
N SER A 189 -8.72 -9.08 7.53
CA SER A 189 -8.92 -8.44 8.83
C SER A 189 -9.72 -7.13 8.73
N LYS A 190 -9.47 -6.32 7.69
CA LYS A 190 -10.24 -5.09 7.44
C LYS A 190 -11.69 -5.40 7.07
N ILE A 191 -11.96 -6.41 6.24
CA ILE A 191 -13.34 -6.79 5.92
C ILE A 191 -14.08 -7.36 7.13
N LEU A 192 -13.43 -8.20 7.94
CA LEU A 192 -14.00 -8.70 9.20
C LEU A 192 -14.41 -7.56 10.15
N SER A 193 -13.62 -6.47 10.17
CA SER A 193 -13.92 -5.30 11.01
C SER A 193 -15.25 -4.61 10.65
N LEU A 194 -15.78 -4.83 9.45
CA LEU A 194 -17.06 -4.28 9.00
C LEU A 194 -18.26 -5.11 9.48
N ASN A 195 -18.04 -6.31 10.03
CA ASN A 195 -19.09 -7.27 10.39
C ASN A 195 -20.00 -7.68 9.21
N ILE A 196 -19.45 -7.70 8.00
CA ILE A 196 -20.15 -8.10 6.77
C ILE A 196 -19.73 -9.52 6.40
N TYR A 197 -20.71 -10.42 6.27
CA TYR A 197 -20.49 -11.78 5.74
C TYR A 197 -19.42 -12.59 6.50
N ASN A 198 -19.22 -12.29 7.80
CA ASN A 198 -18.17 -12.87 8.64
C ASN A 198 -18.16 -14.40 8.63
N THR A 199 -19.32 -15.06 8.60
CA THR A 199 -19.38 -16.53 8.55
C THR A 199 -18.67 -17.11 7.33
N LYS A 200 -18.82 -16.51 6.13
CA LYS A 200 -18.14 -16.98 4.92
C LYS A 200 -16.66 -16.60 4.95
N ILE A 201 -16.33 -15.42 5.48
CA ILE A 201 -14.93 -15.00 5.63
C ILE A 201 -14.18 -15.93 6.60
N PHE A 202 -14.80 -16.32 7.73
CA PHE A 202 -14.23 -17.32 8.62
C PHE A 202 -14.04 -18.67 7.92
N ARG A 203 -14.98 -19.10 7.07
CA ARG A 203 -14.79 -20.31 6.25
C ARG A 203 -13.62 -20.18 5.26
N LEU A 204 -13.47 -19.01 4.62
CA LEU A 204 -12.34 -18.71 3.74
C LEU A 204 -11.01 -18.81 4.49
N ILE A 205 -10.91 -18.22 5.69
CA ILE A 205 -9.70 -18.30 6.54
C ILE A 205 -9.44 -19.75 6.96
N ASN A 206 -10.46 -20.45 7.48
CA ASN A 206 -10.37 -21.83 7.95
C ASN A 206 -9.91 -22.80 6.85
N LYS A 207 -10.39 -22.61 5.61
CA LYS A 207 -9.98 -23.42 4.44
C LYS A 207 -8.46 -23.44 4.26
N HIS A 208 -7.78 -22.35 4.63
CA HIS A 208 -6.33 -22.19 4.44
C HIS A 208 -5.55 -22.14 5.77
N GLU A 209 -6.20 -22.39 6.91
CA GLU A 209 -5.60 -22.23 8.24
C GLU A 209 -4.35 -23.09 8.43
N HIS A 210 -4.40 -24.36 8.06
CA HIS A 210 -3.27 -25.28 8.21
C HIS A 210 -2.04 -24.83 7.42
N ILE A 211 -2.23 -24.31 6.21
CA ILE A 211 -1.13 -23.83 5.37
C ILE A 211 -0.55 -22.55 5.97
N ILE A 212 -1.40 -21.59 6.32
CA ILE A 212 -0.94 -20.29 6.82
C ILE A 212 -0.24 -20.43 8.18
N THR A 213 -0.76 -21.28 9.06
CA THR A 213 -0.21 -21.49 10.41
C THR A 213 0.97 -22.45 10.46
N SER A 214 1.20 -23.28 9.44
CA SER A 214 2.43 -24.08 9.31
C SER A 214 3.60 -23.33 8.69
N GLN A 215 3.32 -22.30 7.89
CA GLN A 215 4.37 -21.47 7.27
C GLN A 215 5.02 -20.53 8.29
N ILE A 216 6.32 -20.72 8.51
CA ILE A 216 7.21 -19.75 9.15
C ILE A 216 8.05 -19.12 8.04
N PRO A 217 7.92 -17.80 7.78
CA PRO A 217 8.67 -17.18 6.70
C PRO A 217 10.19 -17.32 6.88
N ILE A 218 10.88 -17.57 5.78
CA ILE A 218 12.34 -17.70 5.71
C ILE A 218 12.97 -16.34 5.96
N LEU A 219 12.53 -15.31 5.23
CA LEU A 219 12.99 -13.95 5.42
C LEU A 219 12.36 -13.35 6.69
N ASN A 220 13.20 -12.76 7.54
CA ASN A 220 12.77 -12.03 8.73
C ASN A 220 11.92 -10.81 8.38
N SER A 221 12.13 -10.20 7.21
CA SER A 221 11.28 -9.14 6.66
C SER A 221 9.84 -9.62 6.45
N PHE A 222 9.63 -10.76 5.78
CA PHE A 222 8.29 -11.35 5.66
C PHE A 222 7.72 -11.86 6.98
N LYS A 223 8.57 -12.34 7.90
CA LYS A 223 8.17 -12.69 9.27
C LYS A 223 7.63 -11.46 10.02
N LEU A 224 8.31 -10.32 9.93
CA LEU A 224 7.89 -9.04 10.52
C LEU A 224 6.55 -8.58 9.93
N ILE A 225 6.42 -8.58 8.60
CA ILE A 225 5.18 -8.22 7.90
C ILE A 225 4.02 -9.13 8.33
N LYS A 226 4.20 -10.45 8.26
CA LYS A 226 3.18 -11.43 8.65
C LYS A 226 2.75 -11.21 10.09
N THR A 227 3.70 -11.00 11.00
CA THR A 227 3.43 -10.73 12.41
C THR A 227 2.59 -9.46 12.60
N SER A 228 2.92 -8.38 11.88
CA SER A 228 2.14 -7.14 11.88
C SER A 228 0.71 -7.35 11.36
N CYS A 229 0.53 -8.12 10.28
CA CYS A 229 -0.80 -8.43 9.74
C CYS A 229 -1.61 -9.34 10.67
N LEU A 230 -0.97 -10.32 11.33
CA LEU A 230 -1.63 -11.22 12.29
C LEU A 230 -2.17 -10.47 13.51
N LEU A 231 -1.47 -9.42 13.98
CA LEU A 231 -1.99 -8.55 15.04
C LEU A 231 -3.35 -7.95 14.66
N GLU A 232 -3.48 -7.46 13.42
CA GLU A 232 -4.74 -6.90 12.94
C GLU A 232 -5.84 -7.96 12.87
N LEU A 233 -5.54 -9.15 12.36
CA LEU A 233 -6.51 -10.24 12.26
C LEU A 233 -6.98 -10.74 13.63
N ASN A 234 -6.08 -10.88 14.60
CA ASN A 234 -6.38 -11.45 15.91
C ASN A 234 -7.40 -10.61 16.72
N ARG A 235 -7.56 -9.32 16.40
CA ARG A 235 -8.60 -8.46 17.00
C ARG A 235 -10.02 -8.98 16.73
N TYR A 236 -10.23 -9.58 15.56
CA TYR A 236 -11.55 -9.99 15.07
C TYR A 236 -11.72 -11.52 15.03
N TYR A 237 -10.69 -12.26 14.61
CA TYR A 237 -10.76 -13.72 14.42
C TYR A 237 -10.63 -14.51 15.72
N LYS A 238 -9.80 -14.04 16.67
CA LYS A 238 -9.61 -14.60 18.03
C LYS A 238 -9.35 -16.12 18.11
N SER A 239 -8.76 -16.74 17.08
CA SER A 239 -8.40 -18.16 17.13
C SER A 239 -7.17 -18.41 18.01
N LYS A 240 -7.22 -19.46 18.84
CA LYS A 240 -6.09 -19.89 19.69
C LYS A 240 -4.88 -20.27 18.84
N GLN A 241 -5.08 -20.97 17.73
CA GLN A 241 -4.01 -21.43 16.85
C GLN A 241 -3.29 -20.27 16.15
N TRP A 242 -4.04 -19.27 15.68
CA TRP A 242 -3.47 -18.06 15.08
C TRP A 242 -2.74 -17.19 16.09
N ASN A 243 -3.26 -17.08 17.31
CA ASN A 243 -2.57 -16.40 18.41
C ASN A 243 -1.25 -17.10 18.79
N MET A 244 -1.24 -18.43 18.85
CA MET A 244 0.00 -19.19 19.08
C MET A 244 1.01 -18.95 17.95
N HIS A 245 0.57 -19.01 16.70
CA HIS A 245 1.42 -18.74 15.54
C HIS A 245 2.00 -17.32 15.57
N PHE A 246 1.17 -16.33 15.88
CA PHE A 246 1.60 -14.96 16.09
C PHE A 246 2.76 -14.88 17.09
N TYR A 247 2.62 -15.48 18.29
CA TYR A 247 3.67 -15.44 19.30
C TYR A 247 4.94 -16.18 18.89
N LEU A 248 4.81 -17.28 18.14
CA LEU A 248 5.96 -18.01 17.58
C LEU A 248 6.76 -17.13 16.62
N LEU A 249 6.09 -16.49 15.65
CA LEU A 249 6.75 -15.60 14.70
C LEU A 249 7.35 -14.38 15.39
N PHE A 250 6.58 -13.74 16.28
CA PHE A 250 6.98 -12.53 17.00
C PHE A 250 8.29 -12.74 17.78
N LYS A 251 8.43 -13.87 18.48
CA LYS A 251 9.66 -14.21 19.21
C LYS A 251 10.88 -14.47 18.32
N GLN A 252 10.66 -14.77 17.04
CA GLN A 252 11.72 -15.10 16.08
C GLN A 252 12.07 -13.92 15.16
N ILE A 253 11.48 -12.74 15.34
CA ILE A 253 11.83 -11.55 14.54
C ILE A 253 13.22 -11.09 14.95
N ASN A 254 14.13 -11.03 13.97
CA ASN A 254 15.45 -10.44 14.14
C ASN A 254 15.59 -9.20 13.25
N ILE A 255 15.37 -8.01 13.83
CA ILE A 255 15.52 -6.73 13.11
C ILE A 255 16.95 -6.52 12.62
N LYS A 256 17.95 -6.97 13.37
CA LYS A 256 19.36 -6.84 12.96
C LYS A 256 19.63 -7.63 11.68
N ASP A 257 19.14 -8.87 11.59
CA ASP A 257 19.27 -9.68 10.36
C ASP A 257 18.53 -9.05 9.18
N ILE A 258 17.34 -8.45 9.40
CA ILE A 258 16.64 -7.72 8.34
C ILE A 258 17.53 -6.62 7.78
N LEU A 259 18.07 -5.77 8.65
CA LEU A 259 18.79 -4.56 8.25
C LEU A 259 20.20 -4.86 7.70
N GLU A 260 20.89 -5.86 8.24
CA GLU A 260 22.28 -6.17 7.87
C GLU A 260 22.43 -7.25 6.81
N LYS A 261 21.45 -8.15 6.64
CA LYS A 261 21.55 -9.30 5.73
C LYS A 261 20.51 -9.32 4.62
N GLU A 262 19.28 -8.88 4.89
CA GLU A 262 18.19 -8.95 3.90
C GLU A 262 18.06 -7.67 3.07
N MET A 263 18.26 -6.51 3.69
CA MET A 263 18.22 -5.22 3.00
C MET A 263 19.56 -4.95 2.32
N GLN A 264 19.54 -4.86 0.99
CA GLN A 264 20.64 -4.37 0.18
C GLN A 264 20.60 -2.86 0.09
N GLU A 265 21.69 -2.26 -0.41
CA GLU A 265 21.84 -0.80 -0.52
C GLU A 265 20.72 -0.12 -1.29
N LYS A 266 20.00 -0.81 -2.20
CA LYS A 266 18.91 -0.23 -3.01
C LYS A 266 17.50 -0.43 -2.44
N ASN A 267 17.35 -1.13 -1.32
CA ASN A 267 16.05 -1.45 -0.72
C ASN A 267 15.48 -0.26 0.08
N ILE A 268 15.31 0.88 -0.58
CA ILE A 268 14.82 2.13 0.05
C ILE A 268 13.36 2.46 -0.28
N PHE A 269 12.71 1.73 -1.19
CA PHE A 269 11.34 2.01 -1.64
C PHE A 269 10.30 1.23 -0.81
N PHE A 270 9.03 1.63 -0.83
CA PHE A 270 7.99 0.94 -0.04
C PHE A 270 7.76 -0.50 -0.50
N HIS A 271 7.84 -0.76 -1.81
CA HIS A 271 7.57 -2.09 -2.34
C HIS A 271 8.64 -3.12 -1.96
N ASN A 272 9.87 -2.71 -1.66
CA ASN A 272 10.99 -3.63 -1.52
C ASN A 272 11.91 -3.34 -0.33
N GLY A 273 11.54 -2.45 0.60
CA GLY A 273 12.55 -1.84 1.43
C GLY A 273 12.16 -1.33 2.81
N LEU A 274 13.07 -0.50 3.33
CA LEU A 274 13.06 0.03 4.70
C LEU A 274 11.76 0.74 5.12
N PRO A 275 11.07 1.54 4.27
CA PRO A 275 9.87 2.26 4.70
C PRO A 275 8.74 1.37 5.22
N ILE A 276 8.42 0.29 4.49
CA ILE A 276 7.31 -0.60 4.90
C ILE A 276 7.66 -1.41 6.15
N LEU A 277 8.94 -1.77 6.31
CA LEU A 277 9.45 -2.49 7.49
C LEU A 277 9.41 -1.61 8.75
N TYR A 278 9.75 -0.33 8.61
CA TYR A 278 9.59 0.65 9.69
C TYR A 278 8.12 0.76 10.12
N LEU A 279 7.20 0.93 9.17
CA LEU A 279 5.76 1.03 9.46
C LEU A 279 5.22 -0.25 10.11
N ALA A 280 5.65 -1.43 9.65
CA ALA A 280 5.28 -2.71 10.25
C ALA A 280 5.76 -2.83 11.69
N THR A 281 7.01 -2.42 11.96
CA THR A 281 7.57 -2.39 13.32
C THR A 281 6.81 -1.43 14.22
N LYS A 282 6.49 -0.22 13.71
CA LYS A 282 5.69 0.76 14.46
C LYS A 282 4.29 0.22 14.77
N ASN A 283 3.64 -0.46 13.82
CA ASN A 283 2.34 -1.09 14.06
C ASN A 283 2.40 -2.12 15.21
N ILE A 284 3.43 -2.97 15.23
CA ILE A 284 3.65 -3.90 16.33
C ILE A 284 3.85 -3.16 17.66
N ASN A 285 4.71 -2.14 17.69
CA ASN A 285 5.00 -1.38 18.90
C ASN A 285 3.81 -0.60 19.45
N MET A 286 2.88 -0.15 18.59
CA MET A 286 1.63 0.48 19.04
C MET A 286 0.73 -0.49 19.80
N HIS A 287 0.79 -1.79 19.48
CA HIS A 287 -0.05 -2.82 20.10
C HIS A 287 0.64 -3.56 21.24
N ILE A 288 1.95 -3.80 21.11
CA ILE A 288 2.80 -4.43 22.12
C ILE A 288 3.89 -3.41 22.45
N LYS A 289 3.58 -2.57 23.44
CA LYS A 289 4.35 -1.37 23.80
C LYS A 289 5.86 -1.63 23.80
N ASN A 290 6.56 -0.94 22.90
CA ASN A 290 8.02 -0.90 22.77
C ASN A 290 8.69 -2.29 22.76
N SER A 291 8.04 -3.24 22.12
CA SER A 291 8.47 -4.64 22.13
C SER A 291 9.57 -4.95 21.13
N ILE A 292 9.73 -4.10 20.11
CA ILE A 292 10.82 -4.15 19.13
C ILE A 292 11.55 -2.81 19.15
N SER A 293 12.86 -2.81 19.37
CA SER A 293 13.67 -1.58 19.31
C SER A 293 13.67 -1.03 17.87
N ILE A 294 13.33 0.25 17.72
CA ILE A 294 13.29 0.94 16.43
C ILE A 294 14.07 2.26 16.55
N SER A 295 15.07 2.44 15.69
CA SER A 295 15.85 3.68 15.61
C SER A 295 15.48 4.43 14.35
N SER A 296 14.64 5.45 14.49
CA SER A 296 14.28 6.36 13.39
C SER A 296 15.52 6.93 12.69
N LYS A 297 16.57 7.25 13.47
CA LYS A 297 17.82 7.78 12.93
C LYS A 297 18.60 6.75 12.10
N LEU A 298 18.57 5.48 12.49
CA LEU A 298 19.23 4.42 11.73
C LEU A 298 18.55 4.21 10.38
N TYR A 299 17.22 4.12 10.36
CA TYR A 299 16.46 4.02 9.10
C TYR A 299 16.67 5.25 8.20
N GLU A 300 16.66 6.45 8.80
CA GLU A 300 16.95 7.69 8.08
C GLU A 300 18.35 7.67 7.44
N ASN A 301 19.38 7.26 8.18
CA ASN A 301 20.75 7.21 7.67
C ASN A 301 20.90 6.15 6.56
N MET A 302 20.39 4.93 6.76
CA MET A 302 20.45 3.87 5.75
C MET A 302 19.78 4.28 4.43
N ILE A 303 18.64 4.99 4.51
CA ILE A 303 17.98 5.49 3.30
C ILE A 303 18.81 6.62 2.69
N LYS A 304 19.30 7.60 3.46
CA LYS A 304 20.08 8.73 2.93
C LYS A 304 21.40 8.31 2.27
N GLU A 305 22.07 7.30 2.80
CA GLU A 305 23.37 6.82 2.33
C GLU A 305 23.27 5.80 1.18
N SER A 306 22.05 5.53 0.69
CA SER A 306 21.81 4.55 -0.37
C SER A 306 22.34 4.98 -1.74
N HIS A 307 23.06 4.07 -2.41
CA HIS A 307 23.47 4.22 -3.82
C HIS A 307 22.29 4.23 -4.82
N ALA A 308 21.06 3.93 -4.39
CA ALA A 308 19.89 4.10 -5.25
C ALA A 308 19.69 5.56 -5.67
N TRP A 309 20.06 6.53 -4.82
CA TRP A 309 19.95 7.95 -5.15
C TRP A 309 20.87 8.34 -6.31
N ASP A 310 22.11 7.85 -6.32
CA ASP A 310 23.05 8.08 -7.40
C ASP A 310 22.49 7.55 -8.72
N LEU A 311 21.97 6.32 -8.73
CA LEU A 311 21.36 5.73 -9.91
C LEU A 311 20.14 6.50 -10.40
N ILE A 312 19.31 7.04 -9.50
CA ILE A 312 18.19 7.90 -9.89
C ILE A 312 18.72 9.15 -10.60
N ILE A 313 19.84 9.73 -10.18
CA ILE A 313 20.40 10.93 -10.81
C ILE A 313 21.14 10.62 -12.11
N THR A 314 21.85 9.50 -12.19
CA THR A 314 22.73 9.21 -13.33
C THR A 314 22.08 8.35 -14.42
N ASP A 315 21.07 7.54 -14.09
CA ASP A 315 20.42 6.61 -15.01
C ASP A 315 18.94 6.96 -15.22
N ASN A 316 18.63 7.46 -16.41
CA ASN A 316 17.26 7.84 -16.79
C ASN A 316 16.27 6.67 -16.79
N ASN A 317 16.71 5.46 -17.16
CA ASN A 317 15.83 4.28 -17.16
C ASN A 317 15.52 3.86 -15.73
N TYR A 318 16.54 3.82 -14.87
CA TYR A 318 16.36 3.53 -13.44
C TYR A 318 15.43 4.56 -12.80
N ARG A 319 15.67 5.85 -13.05
CA ARG A 319 14.78 6.94 -12.58
C ARG A 319 13.34 6.73 -13.02
N TYR A 320 13.11 6.44 -14.29
CA TYR A 320 11.77 6.25 -14.84
C TYR A 320 11.03 5.08 -14.19
N MET A 321 11.72 3.96 -13.95
CA MET A 321 11.13 2.81 -13.24
C MET A 321 10.79 3.11 -11.77
N HIS A 322 11.49 4.07 -11.17
CA HIS A 322 11.37 4.44 -9.75
C HIS A 322 10.79 5.85 -9.53
N SER A 323 9.97 6.37 -10.43
CA SER A 323 9.33 7.69 -10.30
C SER A 323 8.02 7.66 -9.48
N GLY A 324 7.63 6.50 -8.97
CA GLY A 324 6.36 6.28 -8.27
C GLY A 324 6.35 6.59 -6.79
N LEU A 325 5.15 6.77 -6.22
CA LEU A 325 5.01 6.91 -4.77
C LEU A 325 5.33 5.61 -4.03
N PHE A 326 4.91 4.46 -4.55
CA PHE A 326 5.07 3.19 -3.84
C PHE A 326 6.38 2.47 -4.21
N ASN A 327 6.71 2.44 -5.49
CA ASN A 327 7.90 1.74 -5.98
C ASN A 327 9.11 2.66 -6.22
N GLY A 328 9.02 3.92 -5.80
CA GLY A 328 9.94 4.95 -6.25
C GLY A 328 10.34 5.95 -5.19
N TYR A 329 11.24 6.85 -5.61
CA TYR A 329 11.87 7.81 -4.73
C TYR A 329 10.97 8.91 -4.16
N PRO A 330 9.87 9.35 -4.82
CA PRO A 330 8.89 10.21 -4.14
C PRO A 330 8.42 9.62 -2.80
N GLY A 331 8.16 8.30 -2.75
CA GLY A 331 7.80 7.60 -1.51
C GLY A 331 8.90 7.63 -0.47
N SER A 332 10.10 7.22 -0.84
CA SER A 332 11.27 7.18 0.06
C SER A 332 11.60 8.56 0.62
N ARG A 333 11.52 9.59 -0.22
CA ARG A 333 11.75 10.97 0.20
C ARG A 333 10.68 11.48 1.14
N LEU A 334 9.40 11.29 0.80
CA LEU A 334 8.31 11.68 1.69
C LEU A 334 8.46 10.99 3.05
N PHE A 335 8.83 9.72 3.05
CA PHE A 335 9.11 8.97 4.26
C PHE A 335 10.25 9.58 5.09
N LEU A 336 11.37 9.97 4.46
CA LEU A 336 12.47 10.68 5.14
C LEU A 336 12.02 11.99 5.80
N ASP A 337 11.22 12.80 5.10
CA ASP A 337 10.69 14.06 5.65
C ASP A 337 9.75 13.80 6.84
N LEU A 338 8.94 12.75 6.78
CA LEU A 338 8.02 12.39 7.85
C LEU A 338 8.74 11.82 9.08
N ILE A 339 9.78 11.00 8.89
CA ILE A 339 10.57 10.44 9.99
C ILE A 339 11.42 11.50 10.67
N SER A 340 12.15 12.31 9.90
CA SER A 340 13.04 13.34 10.45
C SER A 340 12.30 14.39 11.30
N ARG A 341 11.00 14.57 11.04
CA ARG A 341 10.11 15.47 11.77
C ARG A 341 9.28 14.79 12.85
N ASN A 342 9.49 13.49 13.12
CA ASN A 342 8.72 12.68 14.09
C ASN A 342 7.19 12.72 13.84
N ILE A 343 6.76 12.81 12.58
CA ILE A 343 5.34 12.81 12.21
C ILE A 343 4.78 11.37 12.17
N ILE A 344 5.63 10.42 11.77
CA ILE A 344 5.28 8.99 11.63
C ILE A 344 6.18 8.06 12.43
#